data_AF-A0A1I2ASD4-F1
#
_entry.id   AF-A0A1I2ASD4-F1
#
_cell.length_a   1.000
_cell.length_b   1.000
_cell.length_c   1.000
_cell.angle_alpha   90.00
_cell.angle_beta   90.00
_cell.angle_gamma   90.00
#
_symmetry.space_group_name_H-M   'P 1'
#
loop_
_entity.id
_entity.type
_entity.pdbx_description
1 polymer ?
#
loop_
_entity_poly.entity_id
_entity_poly.type
_entity_poly.pdbx_seq_one_letter_code
_entity_poly.pdbx_strand_id
1 'polypeptide(L)'
;MTKLKNEQKYTKIITGGLMYYYFNKGVENLNINIDIKPDYIVINAGGRVKLSSSDLSKLEILKNPMRLPEFENYYDVLIDYNDSSNEISNIDGLSSIIDASEVDYDGEFLSIKLRRNF
;
A
#
# COMPACT_ATOMS: atom_id res chain seq x y z
N MET A 1 11.28 8.12 -23.52
CA MET A 1 11.17 6.68 -23.16
C MET A 1 11.13 6.59 -21.64
N THR A 2 10.01 7.01 -21.03
CA THR A 2 10.03 7.50 -19.63
C THR A 2 8.79 7.15 -18.81
N LYS A 3 7.64 6.85 -19.44
CA LYS A 3 6.35 6.62 -18.76
C LYS A 3 6.20 5.21 -18.18
N LEU A 4 6.59 4.20 -18.96
CA LEU A 4 6.48 2.78 -18.60
C LEU A 4 7.27 2.42 -17.32
N LYS A 5 8.35 3.17 -17.02
CA LYS A 5 9.25 2.87 -15.89
C LYS A 5 8.65 3.28 -14.54
N ASN A 6 7.95 4.42 -14.49
CA ASN A 6 7.30 4.91 -13.26
C ASN A 6 6.03 4.09 -12.95
N GLU A 7 5.23 3.78 -13.99
CA GLU A 7 4.06 2.90 -13.88
C GLU A 7 4.43 1.54 -13.26
N GLN A 8 5.46 0.89 -13.82
CA GLN A 8 5.96 -0.40 -13.31
C GLN A 8 6.53 -0.28 -11.90
N LYS A 9 7.35 0.76 -11.63
CA LYS A 9 7.96 0.99 -10.31
C LYS A 9 6.88 1.13 -9.24
N TYR A 10 5.97 2.09 -9.38
CA TYR A 10 4.97 2.36 -8.35
C TYR A 10 3.99 1.21 -8.18
N THR A 11 3.65 0.51 -9.27
CA THR A 11 2.81 -0.69 -9.19
C THR A 11 3.48 -1.80 -8.39
N LYS A 12 4.77 -2.08 -8.63
CA LYS A 12 5.53 -3.10 -7.88
C LYS A 12 5.54 -2.77 -6.39
N ILE A 13 5.93 -1.55 -6.06
CA ILE A 13 6.12 -1.09 -4.68
C ILE A 13 4.81 -1.14 -3.89
N ILE A 14 3.76 -0.49 -4.42
CA ILE A 14 2.49 -0.35 -3.70
C ILE A 14 1.79 -1.71 -3.57
N THR A 15 1.79 -2.51 -4.65
CA THR A 15 1.19 -3.85 -4.61
C THR A 15 1.93 -4.75 -3.63
N GLY A 16 3.27 -4.73 -3.63
CA GLY A 16 4.08 -5.51 -2.69
C GLY A 16 3.83 -5.11 -1.23
N GLY A 17 3.73 -3.80 -0.96
CA GLY A 17 3.39 -3.29 0.37
C GLY A 17 2.01 -3.76 0.84
N LEU A 18 0.99 -3.59 -0.01
CA LEU A 18 -0.37 -4.06 0.29
C LEU A 18 -0.40 -5.57 0.52
N MET A 19 0.21 -6.38 -0.35
CA MET A 19 0.27 -7.84 -0.19
C MET A 19 0.88 -8.21 1.17
N TYR A 20 2.04 -7.65 1.50
CA TYR A 20 2.69 -7.92 2.78
C TYR A 20 1.81 -7.54 3.97
N TYR A 21 1.16 -6.37 3.93
CA TYR A 21 0.25 -5.96 4.99
C TYR A 21 -0.91 -6.96 5.16
N TYR A 22 -1.61 -7.29 4.08
CA TYR A 22 -2.75 -8.21 4.12
C TYR A 22 -2.35 -9.62 4.56
N PHE A 23 -1.21 -10.15 4.12
CA PHE A 23 -0.70 -11.44 4.57
C PHE A 23 -0.36 -11.43 6.06
N ASN A 24 0.27 -10.36 6.57
CA ASN A 24 0.53 -10.21 8.00
C ASN A 24 -0.74 -10.10 8.86
N LYS A 25 -1.89 -9.76 8.25
CA LYS A 25 -3.21 -9.77 8.90
C LYS A 25 -3.99 -11.06 8.69
N GLY A 26 -3.40 -12.06 8.05
CA GLY A 26 -4.04 -13.35 7.82
C GLY A 26 -5.24 -13.27 6.87
N VAL A 27 -5.12 -12.49 5.80
CA VAL A 27 -6.20 -12.32 4.81
C VAL A 27 -6.69 -13.64 4.22
N GLU A 28 -8.00 -13.74 4.04
CA GLU A 28 -8.63 -14.75 3.20
C GLU A 28 -9.14 -14.11 1.89
N ASN A 29 -8.87 -14.76 0.76
CA ASN A 29 -9.33 -14.35 -0.58
C ASN A 29 -8.96 -12.90 -0.96
N LEU A 30 -7.67 -12.56 -0.87
CA LEU A 30 -7.14 -11.26 -1.30
C LEU A 30 -7.36 -11.06 -2.81
N ASN A 31 -7.99 -9.95 -3.18
CA ASN A 31 -8.08 -9.46 -4.54
C ASN A 31 -7.35 -8.12 -4.66
N ILE A 32 -6.59 -7.94 -5.73
CA ILE A 32 -5.92 -6.68 -6.05
C ILE A 32 -6.23 -6.32 -7.50
N ASN A 33 -6.81 -5.15 -7.70
CA ASN A 33 -7.07 -4.55 -9.01
C ASN A 33 -6.16 -3.34 -9.21
N ILE A 34 -5.56 -3.24 -10.39
CA ILE A 34 -4.64 -2.16 -10.75
C ILE A 34 -5.19 -1.45 -11.98
N ASP A 35 -5.50 -0.16 -11.83
CA ASP A 35 -5.93 0.73 -12.89
C ASP A 35 -4.80 1.68 -13.27
N ILE A 36 -4.22 1.50 -14.45
CA ILE A 36 -3.18 2.38 -14.99
C ILE A 36 -3.86 3.46 -15.84
N LYS A 37 -3.72 4.73 -15.44
CA LYS A 37 -4.24 5.91 -16.16
C LYS A 37 -3.08 6.73 -16.72
N PRO A 38 -3.32 7.71 -17.61
CA PRO A 38 -2.25 8.50 -18.20
C PRO A 38 -1.37 9.25 -17.20
N ASP A 39 -1.90 9.73 -16.08
CA ASP A 39 -1.15 10.60 -15.16
C ASP A 39 -1.02 10.01 -13.74
N TYR A 40 -1.62 8.85 -13.51
CA TYR A 40 -1.66 8.20 -12.21
C TYR A 40 -2.02 6.72 -12.30
N ILE A 41 -1.75 5.99 -11.23
CA ILE A 41 -2.27 4.64 -10.98
C ILE A 41 -3.24 4.65 -9.81
N VAL A 42 -4.19 3.72 -9.85
CA VAL A 42 -5.05 3.38 -8.70
C VAL A 42 -4.90 1.88 -8.42
N ILE A 43 -4.63 1.53 -7.17
CA ILE A 43 -4.50 0.14 -6.73
C ILE A 43 -5.53 -0.10 -5.62
N ASN A 44 -6.42 -1.03 -5.88
CA ASN A 44 -7.50 -1.41 -4.97
C ASN A 44 -7.24 -2.82 -4.49
N ALA A 45 -6.90 -2.97 -3.22
CA ALA A 45 -6.77 -4.27 -2.57
C ALA A 45 -7.94 -4.49 -1.61
N GLY A 46 -8.50 -5.69 -1.59
CA GLY A 46 -9.51 -6.06 -0.62
C GLY A 46 -9.55 -7.55 -0.32
N GLY A 47 -9.93 -7.88 0.90
CA GLY A 47 -10.01 -9.26 1.36
C GLY A 47 -10.59 -9.35 2.77
N ARG A 48 -10.94 -10.57 3.19
CA ARG A 48 -11.43 -10.80 4.54
C ARG A 48 -10.29 -10.82 5.54
N VAL A 49 -10.36 -10.00 6.58
CA VAL A 49 -9.37 -9.89 7.66
C VAL A 49 -10.06 -9.57 8.97
N LYS A 50 -9.50 -10.08 10.07
CA LYS A 50 -9.91 -9.68 11.43
C LYS A 50 -8.90 -8.69 11.98
N LEU A 51 -9.32 -7.44 12.11
CA LEU A 51 -8.48 -6.35 12.60
C LEU A 51 -8.77 -6.08 14.07
N SER A 52 -7.71 -5.82 14.83
CA SER A 52 -7.82 -5.28 16.18
C SER A 52 -8.01 -3.76 16.15
N SER A 53 -8.40 -3.17 17.28
CA SER A 53 -8.50 -1.70 17.39
C SER A 53 -7.19 -0.98 17.12
N SER A 54 -6.05 -1.57 17.48
CA SER A 54 -4.73 -0.99 17.19
C SER A 54 -4.39 -1.03 15.70
N ASP A 55 -4.86 -2.04 14.97
CA ASP A 55 -4.71 -2.12 13.52
C ASP A 55 -5.51 -1.03 12.80
N LEU A 56 -6.75 -0.80 13.24
CA LEU A 56 -7.60 0.27 12.71
C LEU A 56 -6.96 1.65 12.95
N SER A 57 -6.43 1.88 14.15
CA SER A 57 -5.71 3.13 14.47
C SER A 57 -4.48 3.34 13.58
N LYS A 58 -3.78 2.28 13.16
CA LYS A 58 -2.65 2.39 12.22
C LYS A 58 -3.12 2.75 10.81
N LEU A 59 -4.27 2.25 10.37
CA LEU A 59 -4.81 2.56 9.04
C LEU A 59 -5.22 4.03 8.89
N GLU A 60 -5.50 4.74 9.99
CA GLU A 60 -5.77 6.19 9.98
C GLU A 60 -4.62 7.00 9.35
N ILE A 61 -3.38 6.48 9.39
CA ILE A 61 -2.20 7.12 8.79
C ILE A 61 -2.34 7.25 7.27
N LEU A 62 -3.12 6.37 6.62
CA LEU A 62 -3.38 6.47 5.19
C LEU A 62 -4.33 7.61 4.85
N LYS A 63 -5.17 8.07 5.78
CA LYS A 63 -6.18 9.12 5.50
C LYS A 63 -5.57 10.48 5.16
N ASN A 64 -4.37 10.74 5.67
CA ASN A 64 -3.61 11.95 5.38
C ASN A 64 -2.20 11.58 4.93
N PRO A 65 -2.03 11.07 3.70
CA PRO A 65 -0.74 10.61 3.23
C PRO A 65 0.23 11.79 3.13
N MET A 66 1.43 11.61 3.68
CA MET A 66 2.50 12.60 3.62
C MET A 66 3.61 12.07 2.74
N ARG A 67 3.67 12.54 1.50
CA ARG A 67 4.67 12.09 0.54
C ARG A 67 6.09 12.46 0.99
N LEU A 68 6.98 11.47 1.02
CA LEU A 68 8.40 11.65 1.33
C LEU A 68 9.23 11.08 0.17
N PRO A 69 9.67 11.90 -0.81
CA PRO A 69 10.36 11.41 -2.01
C PRO A 69 11.63 10.59 -1.72
N GLU A 70 12.30 10.86 -0.62
CA GLU A 70 13.49 10.12 -0.16
C GLU A 70 13.19 8.65 0.16
N PHE A 71 11.95 8.35 0.58
CA PHE A 71 11.49 6.98 0.86
C PHE A 71 11.21 6.19 -0.41
N GLU A 72 10.92 6.83 -1.56
CA GLU A 72 10.61 6.12 -2.82
C GLU A 72 11.77 5.27 -3.35
N ASN A 73 13.02 5.58 -2.98
CA ASN A 73 14.20 4.79 -3.36
C ASN A 73 14.61 3.77 -2.28
N TYR A 74 14.23 4.04 -1.03
CA TYR A 74 14.52 3.17 0.11
C TYR A 74 13.51 2.03 0.25
N TYR A 75 12.24 2.28 -0.12
CA TYR A 75 11.17 1.30 0.02
C TYR A 75 11.31 0.11 -0.95
N ASP A 76 11.84 0.34 -2.15
CA ASP A 76 12.22 -0.75 -3.08
C ASP A 76 13.22 -1.71 -2.43
N VAL A 77 14.19 -1.17 -1.68
CA VAL A 77 15.20 -1.97 -0.97
C VAL A 77 14.56 -2.69 0.21
N LEU A 78 13.66 -2.05 0.95
CA LEU A 78 12.99 -2.65 2.12
C LEU A 78 12.00 -3.77 1.76
N ILE A 79 11.30 -3.69 0.63
CA ILE A 79 10.41 -4.79 0.18
C ILE A 79 11.24 -5.99 -0.29
N ASP A 80 12.38 -5.76 -0.95
CA ASP A 80 13.27 -6.85 -1.42
C ASP A 80 14.16 -7.41 -0.28
N TYR A 81 14.46 -6.61 0.77
CA TYR A 81 15.12 -7.08 1.99
C TYR A 81 14.10 -7.74 2.91
N ASN A 82 14.04 -9.06 2.83
CA ASN A 82 13.25 -9.95 3.67
C ASN A 82 13.75 -9.97 5.13
N ASP A 83 13.83 -8.80 5.78
CA ASP A 83 14.28 -8.63 7.15
C ASP A 83 13.06 -8.42 8.04
N SER A 84 12.72 -9.45 8.81
CA SER A 84 11.60 -9.50 9.76
C SER A 84 11.72 -8.50 10.92
N SER A 85 12.70 -7.59 10.89
CA SER A 85 13.09 -6.73 12.02
C SER A 85 12.86 -5.23 11.79
N ASN A 86 12.65 -4.76 10.55
CA ASN A 86 12.44 -3.33 10.28
C ASN A 86 10.95 -3.01 10.05
N GLU A 87 10.21 -2.99 11.15
CA GLU A 87 8.84 -2.47 11.25
C GLU A 87 8.78 -0.93 11.16
N ILE A 88 9.31 -0.30 10.11
CA ILE A 88 8.57 0.87 9.61
C ILE A 88 7.27 0.25 9.15
N SER A 89 6.18 0.49 9.89
CA SER A 89 4.95 -0.25 9.66
C SER A 89 4.63 -0.11 8.19
N ASN A 90 4.38 -1.22 7.49
CA ASN A 90 4.21 -1.21 6.03
C ASN A 90 3.22 -0.11 5.58
N ILE A 91 2.27 0.23 6.45
CA ILE A 91 1.34 1.35 6.30
C ILE A 91 2.01 2.73 6.30
N ASP A 92 2.97 3.02 7.18
CA ASP A 92 3.73 4.28 7.17
C ASP A 92 4.51 4.45 5.86
N GLY A 93 5.15 3.37 5.42
CA GLY A 93 5.86 3.31 4.16
C GLY A 93 4.94 3.54 2.96
N LEU A 94 3.81 2.84 2.91
CA LEU A 94 2.77 3.05 1.91
C LEU A 94 2.23 4.48 1.91
N SER A 95 1.99 5.06 3.10
CA SER A 95 1.53 6.45 3.24
C SER A 95 2.52 7.46 2.64
N SER A 96 3.83 7.17 2.72
CA SER A 96 4.88 8.03 2.18
C SER A 96 5.04 8.04 0.66
N ILE A 97 4.44 7.08 -0.03
CA ILE A 97 4.62 6.87 -1.48
C ILE A 97 3.34 7.09 -2.30
N ILE A 98 2.21 7.40 -1.66
CA ILE A 98 0.91 7.63 -2.31
C ILE A 98 0.50 9.10 -2.21
N ASP A 99 -0.41 9.51 -3.10
CA ASP A 99 -0.96 10.87 -3.10
C ASP A 99 -2.35 10.94 -2.47
N ALA A 100 -3.11 9.85 -2.48
CA ALA A 100 -4.41 9.75 -1.83
C ALA A 100 -4.75 8.29 -1.47
N SER A 101 -5.62 8.12 -0.48
CA SER A 101 -6.17 6.81 -0.13
C SER A 101 -7.64 6.87 0.26
N GLU A 102 -8.30 5.73 0.16
CA GLU A 102 -9.58 5.43 0.79
C GLU A 102 -9.44 4.08 1.51
N VAL A 103 -9.93 4.00 2.75
CA VAL A 103 -9.88 2.79 3.56
C VAL A 103 -11.26 2.53 4.12
N ASP A 104 -11.80 1.35 3.84
CA ASP A 104 -13.10 0.89 4.32
C ASP A 104 -12.95 -0.45 5.02
N TYR A 105 -13.57 -0.57 6.20
CA TYR A 105 -13.63 -1.81 6.96
C TYR A 105 -15.02 -1.98 7.57
N ASP A 106 -15.67 -3.11 7.28
CA ASP A 106 -17.02 -3.41 7.75
C ASP A 106 -17.06 -4.36 8.97
N GLY A 107 -15.90 -4.77 9.49
CA GLY A 107 -15.76 -5.75 10.57
C GLY A 107 -15.31 -7.14 10.12
N GLU A 108 -15.39 -7.44 8.83
CA GLU A 108 -14.94 -8.71 8.26
C GLU A 108 -14.11 -8.52 6.99
N PHE A 109 -14.41 -7.50 6.20
CA PHE A 109 -13.78 -7.20 4.94
C PHE A 109 -13.08 -5.84 5.00
N LEU A 110 -11.79 -5.82 4.66
CA LEU A 110 -11.01 -4.61 4.50
C LEU A 110 -10.85 -4.31 3.01
N SER A 111 -11.06 -3.05 2.63
CA SER A 111 -10.70 -2.51 1.34
C SER A 111 -9.78 -1.31 1.52
N ILE A 112 -8.67 -1.31 0.78
CA ILE A 112 -7.72 -0.20 0.72
C ILE A 112 -7.55 0.17 -0.75
N LYS A 113 -7.85 1.43 -1.08
CA LYS A 113 -7.70 2.02 -2.40
C LYS A 113 -6.65 3.11 -2.33
N LEU A 114 -5.59 2.98 -3.12
CA LEU A 114 -4.45 3.87 -3.12
C LEU A 114 -4.29 4.52 -4.49
N ARG A 115 -4.04 5.83 -4.54
CA ARG A 115 -3.74 6.58 -5.76
C ARG A 115 -2.31 7.10 -5.73
N ARG A 116 -1.60 6.96 -6.85
CA ARG A 116 -0.26 7.53 -7.03
C ARG A 116 -0.11 8.18 -8.41
N ASN A 117 0.19 9.47 -8.45
CA ASN A 117 0.51 10.24 -9.65
C ASN A 117 1.95 9.98 -10.13
N PHE A 118 2.26 10.21 -11.41
CA PHE A 118 3.61 9.98 -11.97
C PHE A 118 4.63 11.09 -11.72
#